data_AF-A0A1E4NGN0-F1
#
_entry.id   AF-A0A1E4NGN0-F1
#
_cell.length_a   1.000
_cell.length_b   1.000
_cell.length_c   1.000
_cell.angle_alpha   90.00
_cell.angle_beta   90.00
_cell.angle_gamma   90.00
#
_symmetry.space_group_name_H-M   'P 1'
#
loop_
_entity.id
_entity.type
_entity.pdbx_description
1 polymer ?
#
loop_
_entity_poly.entity_id
_entity_poly.type
_entity_poly.pdbx_seq_one_letter_code
_entity_poly.pdbx_strand_id
1 'polypeptide(L)' 'MPEITPLDKMRLPFGGQEIEFQHLTHESGGVPFLRIRIRENKRFTIFDVDPVSAAKWAEIMADWVKTHAGDAP' A
#
# COMPACT_ATOMS: atom_id res chain seq x y z
N MET A 1 22.50 -0.74 1.38
CA MET A 1 21.24 -1.11 0.72
C MET A 1 20.04 -0.72 1.56
N PRO A 2 18.95 -0.23 0.95
CA PRO A 2 17.72 -0.01 1.71
C PRO A 2 17.23 -1.32 2.33
N GLU A 3 16.79 -1.26 3.58
CA GLU A 3 16.20 -2.41 4.26
C GLU A 3 14.69 -2.42 3.97
N ILE A 4 14.18 -3.61 3.65
CA ILE A 4 12.78 -3.82 3.31
C ILE A 4 12.21 -4.83 4.29
N THR A 5 11.22 -4.40 5.06
CA THR A 5 10.48 -5.27 5.98
C THR A 5 9.07 -5.47 5.42
N PRO A 6 8.66 -6.69 5.06
CA PRO A 6 7.26 -6.96 4.66
C PRO A 6 6.30 -6.64 5.80
N LEU A 7 5.18 -5.99 5.49
CA LEU A 7 4.13 -5.66 6.45
C LEU A 7 2.90 -6.55 6.26
N ASP A 8 2.34 -6.58 5.04
CA ASP A 8 1.16 -7.40 4.73
C ASP A 8 1.01 -7.61 3.21
N LYS A 9 0.12 -8.52 2.82
CA LYS A 9 -0.26 -8.80 1.43
C LYS A 9 -1.75 -9.08 1.32
N MET A 10 -2.40 -8.49 0.33
CA MET A 10 -3.80 -8.77 0.00
C MET A 10 -4.00 -9.00 -1.50
N ARG A 11 -5.10 -9.66 -1.85
CA ARG A 11 -5.54 -9.84 -3.23
C ARG A 11 -6.92 -9.21 -3.39
N LEU A 12 -7.07 -8.33 -4.38
CA LEU A 12 -8.37 -7.75 -4.69
C LEU A 12 -9.28 -8.77 -5.37
N PRO A 13 -10.59 -8.76 -5.08
CA PRO A 13 -11.54 -9.74 -5.61
C PRO A 13 -11.72 -9.62 -7.13
N PHE A 14 -11.58 -8.41 -7.67
CA PHE A 14 -11.68 -8.15 -9.10
C PHE A 14 -10.30 -7.93 -9.71
N GLY A 15 -10.09 -8.43 -10.94
CA GLY A 15 -8.84 -8.23 -11.69
C GLY A 15 -7.64 -9.06 -11.20
N GLY A 16 -7.74 -9.76 -10.08
CA GLY A 16 -6.67 -10.63 -9.56
C GLY A 16 -5.40 -9.86 -9.18
N GLN A 17 -5.54 -8.58 -8.83
CA GLN A 17 -4.43 -7.72 -8.44
C GLN A 17 -3.91 -8.16 -7.06
N GLU A 18 -2.61 -8.37 -6.94
CA GLU A 18 -1.95 -8.61 -5.66
C GLU A 18 -1.31 -7.31 -5.18
N ILE A 19 -1.59 -6.91 -3.95
CA ILE A 19 -1.05 -5.71 -3.31
C ILE A 19 -0.19 -6.15 -2.14
N GLU A 20 1.07 -5.74 -2.12
CA GLU A 20 2.01 -5.99 -1.04
C GLU A 20 2.43 -4.67 -0.40
N PHE A 21 2.42 -4.64 0.93
CA PHE A 21 2.83 -3.51 1.76
C PHE A 21 4.16 -3.82 2.43
N GLN A 22 5.10 -2.89 2.35
CA GLN A 22 6.45 -3.05 2.87
C GLN A 22 6.91 -1.75 3.55
N HIS A 23 7.63 -1.87 4.66
CA HIS A 23 8.38 -0.78 5.25
C HIS A 23 9.74 -0.68 4.55
N LEU A 24 10.09 0.51 4.08
CA LEU A 24 11.35 0.80 3.39
C LEU A 24 12.13 1.83 4.19
N THR A 25 13.33 1.47 4.66
CA THR A 25 14.27 2.39 5.30
C THR A 25 15.51 2.58 4.43
N HIS A 26 16.03 3.80 4.44
CA HIS A 26 17.31 4.14 3.83
C HIS A 26 18.39 4.19 4.91
N GLU A 27 19.56 3.61 4.65
CA GLU A 27 20.68 3.50 5.61
C GLU A 27 21.12 4.84 6.22
N SER A 28 20.88 5.96 5.53
CA SER A 28 21.32 7.29 5.94
C SER A 28 20.39 8.00 6.94
N GLY A 29 19.44 7.28 7.56
CA GLY A 29 18.49 7.86 8.53
C GLY A 29 17.44 8.79 7.89
N GLY A 30 17.16 8.61 6.60
CA GLY A 30 16.11 9.33 5.88
C GLY A 30 14.70 8.94 6.34
N VAL A 31 13.70 9.68 5.85
CA VAL A 31 12.28 9.36 6.11
C VAL A 31 11.98 7.94 5.63
N PRO A 32 11.37 7.08 6.47
CA PRO A 32 10.93 5.77 6.01
C PRO A 32 9.73 5.91 5.08
N PHE A 33 9.63 5.02 4.10
CA PHE A 33 8.49 4.98 3.19
C PHE A 33 7.65 3.72 3.42
N LEU A 34 6.34 3.85 3.25
CA LEU A 34 5.46 2.72 2.97
C LEU A 34 5.57 2.41 1.48
N ARG A 35 6.22 1.31 1.15
CA ARG A 35 6.28 0.79 -0.21
C ARG A 35 5.06 -0.09 -0.49
N ILE A 36 4.27 0.31 -1.48
CA ILE A 36 3.12 -0.44 -1.98
C ILE A 36 3.49 -1.01 -3.35
N ARG A 37 3.41 -2.33 -3.49
CA ARG A 37 3.68 -3.04 -4.75
C ARG A 37 2.39 -3.66 -5.25
N ILE A 38 1.95 -3.23 -6.42
CA ILE A 38 0.77 -3.75 -7.08
C ILE A 38 1.23 -4.62 -8.25
N ARG A 39 0.82 -5.88 -8.25
CA ARG A 39 1.07 -6.82 -9.34
C ARG A 39 -0.24 -7.12 -10.08
N GLU A 40 -0.20 -6.92 -11.39
CA GLU A 40 -1.28 -7.28 -12.32
C GLU A 40 -0.72 -8.21 -13.40
N ASN A 41 -0.85 -9.52 -13.18
CA ASN A 41 -0.26 -10.54 -14.04
C ASN A 41 1.27 -10.36 -14.20
N LYS A 42 1.72 -9.77 -15.32
CA LYS A 42 3.13 -9.47 -15.63
C LYS A 42 3.52 -8.02 -15.37
N ARG A 43 2.58 -7.12 -15.09
CA ARG A 43 2.84 -5.70 -14.81
C ARG A 43 3.02 -5.51 -13.31
N PHE A 44 3.96 -4.62 -12.97
CA PHE A 44 4.24 -4.24 -11.59
C PHE A 44 4.26 -2.72 -11.51
N THR A 45 3.58 -2.18 -10.52
CA THR A 45 3.63 -0.77 -10.15
C THR A 45 4.07 -0.67 -8.70
N ILE A 46 5.03 0.21 -8.43
CA ILE A 46 5.56 0.43 -7.08
C ILE A 46 5.36 1.89 -6.73
N PHE A 47 4.78 2.14 -5.56
CA PHE A 47 4.68 3.45 -4.95
C PHE A 47 5.46 3.46 -3.65
N ASP A 48 6.25 4.48 -3.42
CA ASP A 48 6.83 4.78 -2.11
C ASP A 48 6.06 5.99 -1.56
N VAL A 49 5.38 5.78 -0.44
CA VAL A 49 4.48 6.76 0.16
C VAL A 49 5.07 7.20 1.50
N ASP A 50 5.29 8.49 1.66
CA ASP A 50 5.79 9.05 2.93
C ASP A 50 4.71 8.98 4.03
N PRO A 51 5.08 9.11 5.32
CA PRO A 51 4.12 8.97 6.41
C PRO A 51 2.93 9.95 6.36
N VAL A 52 3.13 11.18 5.87
CA VAL A 52 2.06 12.19 5.79
C VAL A 52 1.06 11.82 4.69
N SER A 53 1.58 11.42 3.52
CA SER A 53 0.73 10.95 2.42
C SER A 53 0.00 9.66 2.76
N ALA A 54 0.65 8.73 3.48
CA ALA A 54 0.05 7.47 3.91
C ALA A 54 -1.11 7.69 4.90
N ALA A 55 -0.95 8.61 5.86
CA ALA A 55 -2.01 9.00 6.77
C ALA A 55 -3.24 9.55 6.02
N LYS A 56 -3.02 10.42 5.04
CA LYS A 56 -4.10 10.96 4.21
C LYS A 56 -4.81 9.88 3.40
N TRP A 57 -4.09 8.91 2.85
CA TRP A 57 -4.70 7.77 2.16
C TRP A 57 -5.57 6.95 3.11
N ALA A 58 -5.09 6.67 4.33
CA ALA A 58 -5.84 5.93 5.32
C ALA A 58 -7.17 6.62 5.67
N GLU A 59 -7.16 7.95 5.84
CA GLU A 59 -8.37 8.74 6.07
C GLU A 59 -9.35 8.65 4.90
N ILE A 60 -8.90 8.87 3.67
CA ILE A 60 -9.73 8.79 2.46
C ILE A 60 -10.37 7.40 2.32
N MET A 61 -9.60 6.34 2.50
CA MET A 61 -10.08 4.96 2.40
C MET A 61 -11.10 4.65 3.51
N ALA A 62 -10.82 5.05 4.75
CA ALA A 62 -11.74 4.85 5.86
C ALA A 62 -13.07 5.59 5.65
N ASP A 63 -13.03 6.83 5.18
CA ASP A 63 -14.25 7.60 4.88
C ASP A 63 -15.04 7.01 3.73
N TRP A 64 -14.37 6.51 2.69
CA TRP A 64 -15.04 5.80 1.60
C TRP A 64 -15.75 4.53 2.09
N VAL A 65 -15.10 3.73 2.95
CA VAL A 65 -15.68 2.51 3.53
C VAL A 65 -16.93 2.84 4.34
N LYS A 66 -16.93 3.89 5.17
CA LYS A 66 -18.11 4.30 5.96
C LYS A 66 -19.35 4.53 5.09
N THR A 67 -19.16 4.95 3.84
CA THR A 67 -20.24 5.25 2.90
C THR A 67 -20.72 4.02 2.12
N HIS A 68 -19.86 3.01 1.91
CA HIS A 68 -20.12 1.89 1.00
C HIS A 68 -19.99 0.50 1.66
N ALA A 69 -19.92 0.41 2.99
CA ALA A 69 -19.69 -0.84 3.70
C ALA A 69 -20.72 -1.95 3.42
N GLY A 70 -21.93 -1.59 2.96
CA GLY A 70 -22.99 -2.53 2.58
C GLY A 70 -23.04 -2.90 1.09
N ASP A 71 -22.21 -2.26 0.25
CA ASP A 71 -22.21 -2.46 -1.21
C ASP A 71 -21.20 -3.53 -1.64
N ALA A 72 -20.33 -3.97 -0.73
CA ALA A 72 -19.39 -5.04 -0.99
C ALA A 72 -20.14 -6.38 -1.12
N PRO A 73 -19.78 -7.22 -2.12
CA PRO A 73 -20.40 -8.53 -2.34
C PRO A 73 -20.14 -9.53 -1.22
#